data_AF-A0A7P0TAA5-F1
#
_entry.id   AF-A0A7P0TAA5-F1
#
_cell.length_a   1.000
_cell.length_b   1.000
_cell.length_c   1.000
_cell.angle_alpha   90.00
_cell.angle_beta   90.00
_cell.angle_gamma   90.00
#
_symmetry.space_group_name_H-M   'P 1'
#
loop_
_entity.id
_entity.type
_entity.pdbx_description
1 polymer ?
#
loop_
_entity_poly.entity_id
_entity_poly.type
_entity_poly.pdbx_seq_one_letter_code
_entity_poly.pdbx_strand_id
1 'polypeptide(L)'
;MDSQELKTLINYYCQERYFHHVLLVASEGIKRYGSDPVFRFYHAYGTLMEGKTQEALREFEAIKNKQDVSLCSLLALIYAHKMSPNPDGVSPCWPGWSRTLDLR
;
A
#
# COMPACT_ATOMS: atom_id res chain seq x y z
N MET A 1 -1.68 3.28 22.42
CA MET A 1 -1.06 4.06 21.35
C MET A 1 -2.13 4.87 20.68
N ASP A 2 -1.87 6.15 20.49
CA ASP A 2 -2.77 7.06 19.80
C ASP A 2 -2.72 6.84 18.26
N SER A 3 -3.60 7.53 17.51
CA SER A 3 -3.68 7.39 16.06
C SER A 3 -2.42 7.90 15.35
N GLN A 4 -1.77 8.92 15.90
CA GLN A 4 -0.60 9.56 15.30
C GLN A 4 0.66 8.70 15.50
N GLU A 5 0.82 8.08 16.66
CA GLU A 5 1.87 7.10 16.96
C GLU A 5 1.80 5.92 15.99
N LEU A 6 0.61 5.38 15.73
CA LEU A 6 0.45 4.28 14.76
C LEU A 6 0.79 4.73 13.33
N LYS A 7 0.35 5.93 12.92
CA LYS A 7 0.69 6.49 11.59
C LYS A 7 2.19 6.73 11.44
N THR A 8 2.85 7.18 12.50
CA THR A 8 4.31 7.40 12.54
C THR A 8 5.06 6.09 12.40
N LEU A 9 4.66 5.04 13.13
CA LEU A 9 5.25 3.70 13.01
C LEU A 9 5.05 3.09 11.62
N ILE A 10 3.85 3.24 11.05
CA ILE A 10 3.59 2.80 9.68
C ILE A 10 4.54 3.48 8.70
N ASN A 11 4.71 4.80 8.80
CA ASN A 11 5.60 5.54 7.92
C ASN A 11 7.06 5.05 8.05
N TYR A 12 7.53 4.85 9.27
CA TYR A 12 8.84 4.27 9.55
C TYR A 12 9.01 2.88 8.92
N TYR A 13 8.05 1.96 9.14
CA TYR A 13 8.11 0.61 8.58
C TYR A 13 7.98 0.57 7.06
N CYS A 14 7.26 1.52 6.45
CA CYS A 14 7.21 1.67 5.00
C CYS A 14 8.58 2.07 4.42
N GLN A 15 9.31 2.99 5.08
CA GLN A 15 10.65 3.42 4.65
C GLN A 15 11.67 2.29 4.75
N GLU A 16 11.64 1.54 5.86
CA GLU A 16 12.52 0.39 6.08
C GLU A 16 12.08 -0.89 5.33
N ARG A 17 10.96 -0.82 4.59
CA ARG A 17 10.38 -1.94 3.82
C ARG A 17 9.96 -3.15 4.67
N TYR A 18 9.61 -2.93 5.93
CA TYR A 18 9.05 -3.95 6.82
C TYR A 18 7.54 -4.11 6.64
N PHE A 19 7.12 -4.61 5.48
CA PHE A 19 5.70 -4.65 5.09
C PHE A 19 4.81 -5.52 5.99
N HIS A 20 5.35 -6.60 6.55
CA HIS A 20 4.62 -7.40 7.53
C HIS A 20 4.27 -6.58 8.81
N HIS A 21 5.19 -5.72 9.26
CA HIS A 21 4.93 -4.84 10.41
C HIS A 21 3.91 -3.75 10.06
N VAL A 22 3.93 -3.23 8.83
CA VAL A 22 2.90 -2.32 8.32
C VAL A 22 1.51 -2.94 8.46
N LEU A 23 1.34 -4.21 8.07
CA LEU A 23 0.07 -4.94 8.21
C LEU A 23 -0.39 -5.06 9.66
N LEU A 24 0.51 -5.43 10.58
CA LEU A 24 0.19 -5.59 12.00
C LEU A 24 -0.25 -4.25 12.62
N VAL A 25 0.49 -3.17 12.36
CA VAL A 25 0.17 -1.85 12.90
C VAL A 25 -1.10 -1.28 12.27
N ALA A 26 -1.29 -1.45 10.95
CA ALA A 26 -2.51 -1.03 10.27
C ALA A 26 -3.74 -1.80 10.78
N SER A 27 -3.63 -3.11 10.99
CA SER A 27 -4.68 -3.94 11.58
C SER A 27 -5.06 -3.48 12.98
N GLU A 28 -4.06 -3.11 13.80
CA GLU A 28 -4.31 -2.55 15.13
C GLU A 28 -5.03 -1.18 15.04
N GLY A 29 -4.62 -0.34 14.09
CA GLY A 29 -5.28 0.93 13.80
C GLY A 29 -6.75 0.75 13.40
N ILE A 30 -7.04 -0.23 12.54
CA ILE A 30 -8.42 -0.57 12.12
C ILE A 30 -9.25 -1.07 13.31
N LYS A 31 -8.68 -1.90 14.20
CA LYS A 31 -9.38 -2.40 15.40
C LYS A 31 -9.71 -1.28 16.38
N ARG A 32 -8.79 -0.33 16.60
CA ARG A 32 -8.94 0.76 17.59
C ARG A 32 -9.75 1.94 17.08
N TYR A 33 -9.50 2.35 15.84
CA TYR A 33 -10.08 3.57 15.25
C TYR A 33 -11.15 3.27 14.20
N GLY A 34 -11.49 2.00 14.01
CA GLY A 34 -12.56 1.57 13.11
C GLY A 34 -12.22 1.78 11.65
N SER A 35 -13.16 2.36 10.91
CA SER A 35 -13.09 2.51 9.44
C SER A 35 -12.27 3.74 8.99
N ASP A 36 -11.20 4.10 9.68
CA ASP A 36 -10.28 5.16 9.22
C ASP A 36 -9.69 4.73 7.86
N PRO A 37 -9.90 5.52 6.78
CA PRO A 37 -9.46 5.17 5.44
C PRO A 37 -7.93 5.06 5.33
N VAL A 38 -7.18 5.78 6.17
CA VAL A 38 -5.71 5.77 6.17
C VAL A 38 -5.18 4.42 6.63
N PHE A 39 -5.71 3.87 7.73
CA PHE A 39 -5.27 2.54 8.19
C PHE A 39 -5.67 1.44 7.21
N ARG A 40 -6.85 1.54 6.57
CA ARG A 40 -7.24 0.63 5.49
C ARG A 40 -6.33 0.70 4.28
N PHE A 41 -5.92 1.90 3.89
CA PHE A 41 -4.95 2.07 2.80
C PHE A 41 -3.62 1.38 3.10
N TYR A 42 -3.06 1.57 4.29
CA TYR A 42 -1.78 0.95 4.65
C TYR A 42 -1.88 -0.56 4.83
N HIS A 43 -3.03 -1.07 5.26
CA HIS A 43 -3.30 -2.49 5.25
C HIS A 43 -3.26 -3.06 3.82
N ALA A 44 -4.02 -2.47 2.89
CA ALA A 44 -4.01 -2.86 1.48
C ALA A 44 -2.61 -2.76 0.85
N TYR A 45 -1.85 -1.72 1.21
CA TYR A 45 -0.47 -1.54 0.76
C TYR A 45 0.46 -2.65 1.27
N GLY A 46 0.40 -2.98 2.56
CA GLY A 46 1.17 -4.10 3.11
C GLY A 46 0.84 -5.43 2.43
N THR A 47 -0.45 -5.68 2.18
CA THR A 47 -0.96 -6.88 1.48
C THR A 47 -0.44 -6.94 0.04
N LEU A 48 -0.39 -5.81 -0.66
CA LEU A 48 0.19 -5.71 -2.00
C LEU A 48 1.68 -6.06 -2.00
N MET A 49 2.43 -5.50 -1.04
CA MET A 49 3.88 -5.71 -0.94
C MET A 49 4.25 -7.12 -0.47
N GLU A 50 3.37 -7.83 0.23
CA GLU A 50 3.49 -9.27 0.50
C GLU A 50 3.15 -10.17 -0.72
N GLY A 51 2.74 -9.58 -1.84
CA GLY A 51 2.42 -10.30 -3.09
C GLY A 51 0.98 -10.78 -3.20
N LYS A 52 0.11 -10.48 -2.21
CA LYS A 52 -1.33 -10.83 -2.23
C LYS A 52 -2.11 -9.82 -3.10
N THR A 53 -1.72 -9.72 -4.37
CA THR A 53 -2.17 -8.66 -5.29
C THR A 53 -3.69 -8.59 -5.44
N GLN A 54 -4.37 -9.73 -5.56
CA GLN A 54 -5.84 -9.77 -5.73
C GLN A 54 -6.60 -9.27 -4.50
N GLU A 55 -6.09 -9.57 -3.30
CA GLU A 55 -6.67 -9.11 -2.04
C GLU A 55 -6.48 -7.60 -1.90
N ALA A 56 -5.26 -7.12 -2.14
CA ALA A 56 -4.95 -5.69 -2.11
C ALA A 56 -5.79 -4.88 -3.12
N LEU A 57 -5.96 -5.39 -4.34
CA LEU A 57 -6.80 -4.74 -5.37
C LEU A 57 -8.24 -4.55 -4.89
N ARG A 58 -8.84 -5.56 -4.26
CA ARG A 58 -10.20 -5.48 -3.71
C ARG A 58 -10.30 -4.41 -2.62
N GLU A 59 -9.30 -4.34 -1.74
CA GLU A 59 -9.28 -3.32 -0.69
C GLU A 59 -9.12 -1.91 -1.28
N PHE A 60 -8.18 -1.71 -2.22
CA PHE A 60 -7.99 -0.41 -2.87
C PHE A 60 -9.24 0.06 -3.61
N GLU A 61 -9.93 -0.83 -4.31
CA GLU A 61 -11.17 -0.52 -5.01
C GLU A 61 -12.29 -0.09 -4.05
N ALA A 62 -12.33 -0.65 -2.84
CA ALA A 62 -13.30 -0.28 -1.80
C ALA A 62 -13.05 1.12 -1.20
N ILE A 63 -11.79 1.57 -1.18
CA ILE A 63 -11.39 2.84 -0.53
C ILE A 63 -11.09 3.98 -1.51
N LYS A 64 -10.99 3.73 -2.82
CA LYS A 64 -10.57 4.74 -3.82
C LYS A 64 -11.43 6.01 -3.89
N ASN A 65 -12.68 5.96 -3.41
CA ASN A 65 -13.60 7.10 -3.40
C ASN A 65 -13.52 7.94 -2.11
N LYS A 66 -12.63 7.59 -1.17
CA LYS A 66 -12.40 8.35 0.07
C LYS A 66 -11.37 9.45 -0.18
N GLN A 67 -11.76 10.71 0.09
CA GLN A 67 -10.95 11.89 -0.24
C GLN A 67 -9.50 11.79 0.29
N ASP A 68 -9.31 11.30 1.51
CA ASP A 68 -7.99 11.23 2.16
C ASP A 68 -7.01 10.26 1.50
N VAL A 69 -7.52 9.24 0.78
CA VAL A 69 -6.69 8.14 0.23
C VAL A 69 -6.95 7.89 -1.26
N SER A 70 -7.79 8.70 -1.91
CA SER A 70 -8.22 8.48 -3.30
C SER A 70 -7.05 8.44 -4.27
N LEU A 71 -6.17 9.46 -4.21
CA LEU A 71 -5.00 9.55 -5.09
C LEU A 71 -4.06 8.35 -4.91
N CYS A 72 -3.73 8.02 -3.66
CA CYS A 72 -2.82 6.92 -3.35
C CYS A 72 -3.42 5.55 -3.75
N SER A 73 -4.73 5.38 -3.58
CA SER A 73 -5.43 4.14 -3.97
C SER A 73 -5.45 3.96 -5.48
N LEU A 74 -5.71 5.02 -6.25
CA LEU A 74 -5.66 4.97 -7.71
C LEU A 74 -4.24 4.67 -8.23
N LEU A 75 -3.21 5.27 -7.64
CA LEU A 75 -1.81 4.97 -7.95
C LEU A 75 -1.47 3.50 -7.67
N ALA A 76 -1.90 2.97 -6.52
CA ALA A 76 -1.67 1.58 -6.14
C ALA A 76 -2.39 0.60 -7.09
N LEU A 77 -3.63 0.91 -7.52
CA LEU A 77 -4.36 0.13 -8.52
C LEU A 77 -3.62 0.10 -9.86
N ILE A 78 -3.14 1.25 -10.35
CA ILE A 78 -2.35 1.33 -11.59
C ILE A 78 -1.06 0.52 -11.47
N TYR A 79 -0.38 0.60 -10.32
CA TYR A 79 0.84 -0.15 -10.05
C TYR A 79 0.59 -1.66 -10.05
N ALA A 80 -0.44 -2.12 -9.33
CA ALA A 80 -0.83 -3.53 -9.28
C ALA A 80 -1.23 -4.07 -10.66
N HIS A 81 -1.96 -3.30 -11.46
CA HIS A 81 -2.27 -3.65 -12.86
C HIS A 81 -1.03 -3.77 -13.74
N LYS A 82 0.02 -2.97 -13.50
CA LYS A 82 1.28 -3.06 -14.26
C LYS A 82 2.18 -4.21 -13.80
N MET A 83 1.98 -4.71 -12.59
CA MET A 83 2.69 -5.86 -12.04
C MET A 83 2.06 -7.21 -12.41
N SER A 84 0.80 -7.22 -12.89
CA SER A 84 0.19 -8.47 -13.34
C SER A 84 0.98 -9.04 -14.52
N PRO A 85 1.27 -10.35 -14.53
CA PRO A 85 2.00 -10.97 -15.62
C PRO A 85 1.17 -10.83 -16.90
N ASN A 86 1.66 -10.04 -17.85
CA ASN A 86 1.15 -10.10 -19.22
C ASN A 86 1.30 -11.55 -19.72
N PRO A 87 0.31 -12.11 -20.43
CA PRO A 87 0.40 -13.44 -21.02
C PRO A 87 1.61 -13.59 -21.98
N ASP A 88 2.20 -12.47 -22.42
CA ASP A 88 3.34 -12.43 -23.33
C ASP A 88 4.72 -12.43 -22.64
N GLY A 89 4.81 -12.61 -21.31
CA GLY A 89 6.09 -12.83 -20.61
C GLY A 89 7.07 -11.64 -20.60
N VAL A 90 6.72 -10.51 -21.22
CA VAL A 90 7.48 -9.25 -21.15
C VAL A 90 6.92 -8.42 -20.01
N SER A 91 7.51 -8.55 -18.82
CA SER A 91 7.37 -7.55 -17.76
C SER A 91 7.75 -6.19 -18.36
N PRO A 92 6.88 -5.16 -18.33
CA PRO A 92 7.27 -3.85 -18.82
C PRO A 92 8.32 -3.29 -17.86
N CYS A 93 9.59 -3.49 -18.18
CA CYS A 93 10.71 -2.76 -17.62
C CYS A 93 10.50 -1.29 -17.97
N TRP A 94 9.74 -0.56 -17.16
CA TRP A 94 9.62 0.89 -17.29
C TRP A 94 10.99 1.49 -16.95
N PRO A 95 11.71 2.11 -17.91
CA PRO A 95 13.07 2.61 -17.68
C PRO A 95 13.11 3.89 -16.81
N GLY A 96 11.98 4.31 -16.22
CA GLY A 96 11.84 5.60 -15.55
C GLY A 96 11.77 5.57 -14.03
N TRP A 97 11.66 4.41 -13.37
CA TRP A 97 11.40 4.34 -11.92
C TRP A 97 12.56 3.74 -11.11
N SER A 98 13.58 3.19 -11.78
CA SER A 98 14.81 2.69 -11.13
C SER A 98 15.80 3.79 -10.72
N ARG A 99 15.42 5.08 -10.69
CA ARG A 99 16.38 6.17 -10.46
C ARG A 99 16.00 7.23 -9.42
N THR A 100 14.93 7.08 -8.64
CA THR A 100 14.53 8.09 -7.63
C THR A 100 14.33 7.55 -6.21
N LEU A 101 14.87 6.37 -5.88
CA LEU A 101 15.01 5.92 -4.49
C LEU A 101 16.44 5.47 -4.12
N ASP A 102 17.44 5.89 -4.89
CA ASP A 102 18.87 5.81 -4.55
C ASP A 102 19.45 7.22 -4.34
N LEU A 103 18.78 8.01 -3.48
CA LEU A 103 19.34 9.23 -2.91
C LEU A 103 19.16 9.22 -1.39
N ARG A 104 19.77 8.24 -0.73
CA ARG A 104 20.55 8.47 0.49
C ARG A 104 21.46 7.31 0.82
#